data_AF-A0A0F3LIY1-F1
#
_entry.id   AF-A0A0F3LIY1-F1
#
_cell.length_a   1.000
_cell.length_b   1.000
_cell.length_c   1.000
_cell.angle_alpha   90.00
_cell.angle_beta   90.00
_cell.angle_gamma   90.00
#
_symmetry.space_group_name_H-M   'P 1'
#
loop_
_entity.id
_entity.type
_entity.pdbx_description
1 polymer ?
#
loop_
_entity_poly.entity_id
_entity_poly.type
_entity_poly.pdbx_seq_one_letter_code
_entity_poly.pdbx_strand_id
1 'polypeptide(L)'
;MKPSTLSPASWPRWVRAFVFGAVFGVIGYGVGAWLARIAPGGFGPTDMDLRWSDGLAMLVGLALVAGSLWALYVSLNPDRLGRMYNLDGPASPDETALARFQALVMGFSGVILTLPVVFSLAGVNPLLGLSAIGLLLVLHTVMNVRVYRQADELLRRAVIEAAAVTFFAGQLVLFFWAAAERLGAAPAITAWDIYAVLMALYLGCSVWISVRRGLA
;
A
#
# COMPACT_ATOMS: atom_id res chain seq x y z
N MET A 1 38.14 -25.44 21.90
CA MET A 1 37.09 -24.39 21.88
C MET A 1 36.16 -24.71 20.72
N LYS A 2 34.90 -25.07 20.98
CA LYS A 2 33.92 -25.34 19.92
C LYS A 2 33.58 -24.01 19.23
N PRO A 3 33.58 -23.93 17.89
CA PRO A 3 33.12 -22.73 17.21
C PRO A 3 31.64 -22.54 17.56
N SER A 4 31.31 -21.41 18.18
CA SER A 4 29.92 -21.00 18.38
C SER A 4 29.32 -20.79 17.00
N THR A 5 28.63 -21.80 16.48
CA THR A 5 27.85 -21.66 15.26
C THR A 5 26.81 -20.59 15.52
N LEU A 6 26.98 -19.43 14.90
CA LEU A 6 26.02 -18.33 14.92
C LEU A 6 24.74 -18.82 14.21
N SER A 7 23.90 -19.53 14.96
CA SER A 7 22.57 -19.92 14.53
C SER A 7 21.80 -18.66 14.13
N PRO A 8 21.05 -18.64 13.02
CA PRO A 8 20.24 -17.48 12.62
C PRO A 8 19.29 -16.97 13.72
N ALA A 9 18.93 -17.83 14.68
CA ALA A 9 18.11 -17.46 15.83
C ALA A 9 18.82 -16.50 16.81
N SER A 10 20.16 -16.51 16.84
CA SER A 10 21.00 -15.65 17.70
C SER A 10 21.20 -14.24 17.14
N TRP A 11 20.82 -13.98 15.88
CA TRP A 11 21.08 -12.70 15.23
C TRP A 11 20.17 -11.59 15.76
N PRO A 12 20.64 -10.33 15.81
CA PRO A 12 19.78 -9.19 16.07
C PRO A 12 18.59 -9.15 15.10
N ARG A 13 17.42 -8.72 15.58
CA ARG A 13 16.18 -8.71 14.78
C ARG A 13 16.33 -7.97 13.43
N TRP A 14 17.10 -6.87 13.41
CA TRP A 14 17.35 -6.09 12.20
C TRP A 14 18.20 -6.85 11.16
N VAL A 15 19.17 -7.66 11.60
CA VAL A 15 20.00 -8.49 10.69
C VAL A 15 19.14 -9.58 10.04
N ARG A 16 18.26 -10.21 10.82
CA ARG A 16 17.32 -11.21 10.28
C ARG A 16 16.37 -10.61 9.25
N ALA A 17 15.80 -9.43 9.56
CA ALA A 17 14.92 -8.73 8.64
C ALA A 17 15.65 -8.33 7.35
N PHE A 18 16.90 -7.85 7.45
CA PHE A 18 17.72 -7.51 6.30
C PHE A 18 18.03 -8.73 5.42
N VAL A 19 18.50 -9.83 6.02
CA VAL A 19 18.82 -11.06 5.27
C VAL A 19 17.57 -11.66 4.63
N PHE A 20 16.45 -11.68 5.36
CA PHE A 20 15.17 -12.10 4.81
C PHE A 20 14.76 -11.21 3.62
N GLY A 21 14.84 -9.89 3.77
CA GLY A 21 14.55 -8.93 2.70
C GLY A 21 15.46 -9.13 1.47
N ALA A 22 16.76 -9.35 1.68
CA ALA A 22 17.71 -9.61 0.61
C ALA A 22 17.39 -10.92 -0.16
N VAL A 23 17.09 -12.00 0.56
CA VAL A 23 16.71 -13.29 -0.05
C VAL A 23 15.43 -13.15 -0.86
N PHE A 24 14.39 -12.54 -0.29
CA PHE A 24 13.13 -12.32 -1.00
C PHE A 24 13.28 -11.34 -2.17
N GLY A 25 14.17 -10.34 -2.07
CA GLY A 25 14.51 -9.44 -3.16
C GLY A 25 15.16 -10.18 -4.34
N VAL A 26 16.13 -11.07 -4.07
CA VAL A 26 16.78 -11.89 -5.10
C VAL A 26 15.78 -12.86 -5.74
N ILE A 27 14.94 -13.52 -4.93
CA ILE A 27 13.90 -14.43 -5.43
C ILE A 27 12.89 -13.64 -6.28
N GLY A 28 12.43 -12.49 -5.81
CA GLY A 28 11.48 -11.63 -6.52
C GLY A 28 12.03 -11.15 -7.87
N TYR A 29 13.30 -10.72 -7.89
CA TYR A 29 13.98 -10.36 -9.13
C TYR A 29 14.11 -11.56 -10.07
N GLY A 30 14.51 -12.73 -9.57
CA GLY A 30 14.66 -13.95 -10.36
C GLY A 30 13.35 -14.42 -10.98
N VAL A 31 12.26 -14.39 -10.20
CA VAL A 31 10.91 -14.68 -10.69
C VAL A 31 10.49 -13.65 -11.73
N GLY A 32 10.71 -12.36 -11.48
CA GLY A 32 10.40 -11.29 -12.44
C GLY A 32 11.16 -11.44 -13.77
N ALA A 33 12.45 -11.74 -13.70
CA ALA A 33 13.29 -11.98 -14.87
C ALA A 33 12.89 -13.24 -15.64
N TRP A 34 12.48 -14.30 -14.95
CA TRP A 34 11.94 -15.51 -15.58
C TRP A 34 10.59 -15.24 -16.25
N LEU A 35 9.69 -14.53 -15.58
CA LEU A 35 8.39 -14.12 -16.12
C LEU A 35 8.55 -13.28 -17.40
N ALA A 36 9.49 -12.34 -17.40
CA ALA A 36 9.81 -11.51 -18.58
C ALA A 36 10.31 -12.33 -19.78
N ARG A 37 10.91 -13.51 -19.56
CA ARG A 37 11.37 -14.41 -20.64
C ARG A 37 10.25 -15.29 -21.21
N ILE A 38 9.31 -15.72 -20.37
CA ILE A 38 8.23 -16.63 -20.79
C ILE A 38 7.01 -15.89 -21.33
N ALA A 39 6.80 -14.63 -20.92
CA ALA A 39 5.70 -13.79 -21.35
C ALA A 39 6.21 -12.36 -21.61
N PRO A 40 6.92 -12.12 -22.73
CA PRO A 40 7.50 -10.80 -23.05
C PRO A 40 6.47 -9.67 -23.26
N GLY A 41 5.16 -9.94 -23.14
CA GLY A 41 4.07 -8.96 -23.11
C GLY A 41 3.15 -9.05 -21.87
N GLY A 42 3.55 -9.79 -20.83
CA GLY A 42 2.74 -10.00 -19.61
C GLY A 42 1.61 -11.03 -19.75
N PHE A 43 0.88 -11.25 -18.65
CA PHE A 43 -0.33 -12.07 -18.61
C PHE A 43 -1.55 -11.16 -18.76
N GLY A 44 -1.82 -10.73 -19.99
CA GLY A 44 -2.95 -9.86 -20.33
C GLY A 44 -3.23 -9.88 -21.83
N PRO A 45 -4.36 -9.32 -22.29
CA PRO A 45 -4.60 -9.12 -23.71
C PRO A 45 -3.45 -8.28 -24.28
N THR A 46 -2.70 -8.84 -25.24
CA THR A 46 -1.49 -8.23 -25.83
C THR A 46 -1.74 -6.89 -26.54
N ASP A 47 -3.01 -6.53 -26.73
CA ASP A 47 -3.45 -5.32 -27.40
C ASP A 47 -3.70 -4.16 -26.40
N MET A 48 -3.67 -4.44 -25.10
CA MET A 48 -3.79 -3.45 -24.04
C MET A 48 -2.39 -3.12 -23.52
N ASP A 49 -2.03 -1.84 -23.52
CA ASP A 49 -0.72 -1.31 -23.08
C ASP A 49 -0.60 -1.35 -21.53
N LEU A 50 -0.85 -2.52 -20.95
CA LEU A 50 -0.90 -2.80 -19.51
C LEU A 50 0.48 -3.13 -18.98
N ARG A 51 0.94 -2.34 -18.01
CA ARG A 51 2.21 -2.51 -17.31
C ARG A 51 2.02 -3.34 -16.04
N TRP A 52 3.09 -3.94 -15.54
CA TRP A 52 3.07 -4.64 -14.25
C TRP A 52 2.65 -3.71 -13.09
N SER A 53 2.99 -2.42 -13.19
CA SER A 53 2.61 -1.39 -12.23
C SER A 53 1.10 -1.14 -12.21
N ASP A 54 0.41 -1.31 -13.34
CA ASP A 54 -1.05 -1.23 -13.41
C ASP A 54 -1.67 -2.39 -12.63
N GLY A 55 -1.16 -3.60 -12.82
CA GLY A 55 -1.57 -4.77 -12.04
C GLY A 55 -1.38 -4.57 -10.54
N LEU A 56 -0.22 -4.02 -10.13
CA LEU A 56 0.06 -3.72 -8.72
C LEU A 56 -0.87 -2.63 -8.16
N ALA A 57 -1.07 -1.53 -8.89
CA ALA A 57 -1.97 -0.46 -8.49
C ALA A 57 -3.42 -0.95 -8.37
N MET A 58 -3.88 -1.79 -9.30
CA MET A 58 -5.20 -2.43 -9.25
C MET A 58 -5.32 -3.35 -8.04
N LEU A 59 -4.31 -4.16 -7.74
CA LEU A 59 -4.29 -5.03 -6.57
C LEU A 59 -4.40 -4.22 -5.26
N VAL A 60 -3.59 -3.17 -5.11
CA VAL A 60 -3.63 -2.28 -3.93
C VAL A 60 -4.98 -1.56 -3.85
N GLY A 61 -5.48 -1.05 -4.97
CA GLY A 61 -6.78 -0.39 -5.04
C GLY A 61 -7.92 -1.31 -4.62
N LEU A 62 -7.93 -2.55 -5.12
CA LEU A 62 -8.90 -3.58 -4.74
C LEU A 62 -8.78 -3.97 -3.26
N ALA A 63 -7.56 -4.08 -2.73
CA ALA A 63 -7.36 -4.37 -1.30
C ALA A 63 -7.93 -3.25 -0.41
N LEU A 64 -7.74 -1.98 -0.79
CA LEU A 64 -8.31 -0.83 -0.09
C LEU A 64 -9.84 -0.81 -0.18
N VAL A 65 -10.41 -1.07 -1.36
CA VAL A 65 -11.87 -1.16 -1.53
C VAL A 65 -12.44 -2.32 -0.72
N ALA A 66 -11.82 -3.50 -0.75
CA ALA A 66 -12.25 -4.66 0.03
C ALA A 66 -12.18 -4.38 1.54
N GLY A 67 -11.07 -3.77 2.02
CA GLY A 67 -10.94 -3.32 3.39
C GLY A 67 -12.01 -2.31 3.79
N SER A 68 -12.37 -1.40 2.87
CA SER A 68 -13.46 -0.42 3.07
C SER A 68 -14.82 -1.10 3.20
N LEU A 69 -15.13 -2.03 2.31
CA LEU A 69 -16.39 -2.78 2.38
C LEU A 69 -16.49 -3.60 3.67
N TRP A 70 -15.37 -4.20 4.10
CA TRP A 70 -15.29 -4.90 5.38
C TRP A 70 -15.52 -3.96 6.57
N ALA A 71 -14.82 -2.83 6.62
CA ALA A 71 -14.97 -1.84 7.67
C ALA A 71 -16.40 -1.25 7.72
N LEU A 72 -16.99 -0.97 6.56
CA LEU A 72 -18.39 -0.57 6.44
C LEU A 72 -19.31 -1.66 7.01
N TYR A 73 -19.14 -2.91 6.59
CA TYR A 73 -19.93 -4.04 7.07
C TYR A 73 -19.87 -4.19 8.60
N VAL A 74 -18.68 -4.08 9.20
CA VAL A 74 -18.51 -4.10 10.66
C VAL A 74 -19.23 -2.93 11.32
N SER A 75 -19.13 -1.72 10.75
CA SER A 75 -19.76 -0.50 11.27
C SER A 75 -21.29 -0.45 11.14
N LEU A 76 -21.92 -1.40 10.44
CA LEU A 76 -23.39 -1.49 10.37
C LEU A 76 -23.99 -1.99 11.69
N ASN A 77 -23.21 -2.69 12.51
CA ASN A 77 -23.65 -3.20 13.79
C ASN A 77 -22.80 -2.58 14.92
N PRO A 78 -23.41 -1.73 15.78
CA PRO A 78 -22.71 -1.08 16.89
C PRO A 78 -22.00 -2.04 17.85
N ASP A 79 -22.54 -3.25 18.08
CA ASP A 79 -21.90 -4.25 18.94
C ASP A 79 -20.66 -4.85 18.29
N ARG A 80 -20.67 -5.05 16.97
CA ARG A 80 -19.49 -5.54 16.23
C ARG A 80 -18.39 -4.49 16.24
N LEU A 81 -18.76 -3.24 16.02
CA LEU A 81 -17.83 -2.12 16.06
C LEU A 81 -17.26 -1.92 17.47
N GLY A 82 -18.10 -2.01 18.51
CA GLY A 82 -17.67 -1.93 19.90
C GLY A 82 -16.66 -3.01 20.26
N ARG A 83 -16.88 -4.27 19.83
CA ARG A 83 -15.90 -5.36 20.01
C ARG A 83 -14.60 -5.11 19.26
N MET A 84 -14.66 -4.56 18.04
CA MET A 84 -13.47 -4.26 17.23
C MET A 84 -12.62 -3.15 17.87
N TYR A 85 -13.27 -2.14 18.45
CA TYR A 85 -12.60 -1.06 19.18
C TYR A 85 -12.32 -1.40 20.66
N ASN A 86 -12.64 -2.61 21.08
CA ASN A 86 -12.46 -3.09 22.46
C ASN A 86 -13.13 -2.16 23.50
N LEU A 87 -14.33 -1.69 23.18
CA LEU A 87 -15.17 -0.86 24.04
C LEU A 87 -15.95 -1.75 25.04
N ASP A 88 -16.27 -1.19 26.21
CA ASP A 88 -17.07 -1.86 27.26
C ASP A 88 -18.56 -2.04 26.87
N GLY A 89 -18.96 -1.65 25.67
CA GLY A 89 -20.35 -1.68 25.18
C GLY A 89 -20.48 -1.42 23.68
N PRO A 90 -21.71 -1.23 23.17
CA PRO A 90 -21.93 -0.89 21.76
C PRO A 90 -21.26 0.46 21.44
N ALA A 91 -20.72 0.56 20.21
CA ALA A 91 -20.18 1.81 19.73
C ALA A 91 -21.25 2.92 19.70
N SER A 92 -20.87 4.11 20.13
CA SER A 92 -21.72 5.29 20.08
C SER A 92 -22.05 5.68 18.63
N PRO A 93 -23.11 6.49 18.40
CA PRO A 93 -23.45 6.99 17.08
C PRO A 93 -22.30 7.75 16.41
N ASP A 94 -21.53 8.53 17.18
CA ASP A 94 -20.42 9.34 16.68
C ASP A 94 -19.22 8.47 16.25
N GLU A 95 -18.87 7.46 17.05
CA GLU A 95 -17.84 6.47 16.69
C GLU A 95 -18.24 5.68 15.45
N THR A 96 -19.52 5.32 15.35
CA THR A 96 -20.07 4.63 14.18
C THR A 96 -20.00 5.51 12.94
N ALA A 97 -20.35 6.79 13.04
CA ALA A 97 -20.25 7.75 11.94
C ALA A 97 -18.79 7.96 11.51
N LEU A 98 -17.87 8.08 12.47
CA LEU A 98 -16.44 8.22 12.21
C LEU A 98 -15.87 6.97 11.51
N ALA A 99 -16.19 5.77 12.01
CA ALA A 99 -15.75 4.50 11.42
C ALA A 99 -16.23 4.37 9.96
N ARG A 100 -17.50 4.72 9.69
CA ARG A 100 -18.06 4.74 8.33
C ARG A 100 -17.36 5.75 7.44
N PHE A 101 -17.06 6.94 7.97
CA PHE A 101 -16.34 7.97 7.22
C PHE A 101 -14.91 7.53 6.88
N GLN A 102 -14.18 6.93 7.84
CA GLN A 102 -12.85 6.37 7.61
C GLN A 102 -12.88 5.25 6.56
N ALA A 103 -13.86 4.35 6.65
CA ALA A 103 -14.04 3.29 5.65
C ALA A 103 -14.28 3.89 4.25
N LEU A 104 -15.18 4.87 4.15
CA LEU A 104 -15.44 5.58 2.89
C LEU A 104 -14.18 6.25 2.32
N VAL A 105 -13.36 6.90 3.14
CA VAL A 105 -12.07 7.50 2.72
C VAL A 105 -11.10 6.43 2.23
N MET A 106 -11.02 5.28 2.90
CA MET A 106 -10.18 4.17 2.47
C MET A 106 -10.64 3.60 1.12
N GLY A 107 -11.95 3.40 0.93
CA GLY A 107 -12.51 2.97 -0.35
C GLY A 107 -12.26 3.97 -1.46
N PHE A 108 -12.42 5.27 -1.17
CA PHE A 108 -12.15 6.35 -2.11
C PHE A 108 -10.67 6.41 -2.51
N SER A 109 -9.76 6.11 -1.58
CA SER A 109 -8.31 5.96 -1.86
C SER A 109 -8.07 4.85 -2.90
N GLY A 110 -8.74 3.71 -2.71
CA GLY A 110 -8.64 2.59 -3.64
C GLY A 110 -9.15 2.94 -5.03
N VAL A 111 -10.31 3.62 -5.12
CA VAL A 111 -10.87 4.07 -6.41
C VAL A 111 -9.92 5.04 -7.11
N ILE A 112 -9.47 6.11 -6.44
CA ILE A 112 -8.56 7.10 -7.03
C ILE A 112 -7.28 6.44 -7.57
N LEU A 113 -6.72 5.46 -6.84
CA LEU A 113 -5.53 4.75 -7.27
C LEU A 113 -5.74 3.96 -8.57
N THR A 114 -6.94 3.40 -8.79
CA THR A 114 -7.27 2.65 -10.01
C THR A 114 -7.64 3.52 -11.21
N LEU A 115 -8.06 4.77 -10.99
CA LEU A 115 -8.59 5.63 -12.06
C LEU A 115 -7.63 5.89 -13.22
N PRO A 116 -6.31 6.15 -13.01
CA PRO A 116 -5.39 6.35 -14.13
C PRO A 116 -5.38 5.17 -15.11
N VAL A 117 -5.40 3.94 -14.58
CA VAL A 117 -5.44 2.70 -15.37
C VAL A 117 -6.76 2.61 -16.14
N VAL A 118 -7.88 2.80 -15.45
CA VAL A 118 -9.22 2.74 -16.06
C VAL A 118 -9.39 3.80 -17.14
N PHE A 119 -8.96 5.03 -16.89
CA PHE A 119 -9.04 6.14 -17.85
C PHE A 119 -8.17 5.90 -19.09
N SER A 120 -6.96 5.35 -18.90
CA SER A 120 -6.09 4.97 -20.01
C SER A 120 -6.75 3.91 -20.88
N LEU A 121 -7.27 2.83 -20.28
CA LEU A 121 -7.94 1.73 -21.00
C LEU A 121 -9.23 2.17 -21.70
N ALA A 122 -9.97 3.11 -21.10
CA ALA A 122 -11.19 3.66 -21.67
C ALA A 122 -10.94 4.74 -22.75
N GLY A 123 -9.67 5.08 -23.03
CA GLY A 123 -9.33 6.11 -24.02
C GLY A 123 -9.82 7.51 -23.62
N VAL A 124 -9.95 7.79 -22.32
CA VAL A 124 -10.37 9.10 -21.82
C VAL A 124 -9.35 10.15 -22.24
N ASN A 125 -9.84 11.31 -22.68
CA ASN A 125 -8.98 12.45 -23.01
C ASN A 125 -8.02 12.76 -21.83
N PRO A 126 -6.69 12.83 -22.03
CA PRO A 126 -5.73 12.98 -20.94
C PRO A 126 -5.95 14.21 -20.07
N LEU A 127 -6.33 15.35 -20.67
CA LEU A 127 -6.57 16.59 -19.93
C LEU A 127 -7.81 16.48 -19.05
N LEU A 128 -8.88 15.88 -19.57
CA LEU A 128 -10.10 15.61 -18.80
C LEU A 128 -9.84 14.60 -17.67
N GLY A 129 -9.12 13.52 -17.97
CA GLY A 129 -8.74 12.50 -16.98
C GLY A 129 -7.91 13.07 -15.83
N LEU A 130 -6.87 13.85 -16.15
CA LEU A 130 -6.04 14.53 -15.16
C LEU A 130 -6.82 15.56 -14.35
N SER A 131 -7.70 16.33 -14.99
CA SER A 131 -8.54 17.31 -14.30
C SER A 131 -9.50 16.64 -13.31
N ALA A 132 -10.13 15.54 -13.72
CA ALA A 132 -11.01 14.76 -12.86
C ALA A 132 -10.24 14.15 -11.68
N ILE A 133 -9.09 13.50 -11.92
CA ILE A 133 -8.24 12.96 -10.85
C ILE A 133 -7.77 14.07 -9.91
N GLY A 134 -7.37 15.24 -10.43
CA GLY A 134 -6.95 16.39 -9.64
C GLY A 134 -8.05 16.87 -8.68
N LEU A 135 -9.29 17.01 -9.17
CA LEU A 135 -10.44 17.37 -8.34
C LEU A 135 -10.71 16.31 -7.25
N LEU A 136 -10.65 15.03 -7.61
CA LEU A 136 -10.84 13.94 -6.65
C LEU A 136 -9.73 13.90 -5.60
N LEU A 137 -8.48 14.20 -5.98
CA LEU A 137 -7.35 14.31 -5.04
C LEU A 137 -7.52 15.46 -4.07
N VAL A 138 -8.05 16.62 -4.51
CA VAL A 138 -8.36 17.74 -3.60
C VAL A 138 -9.42 17.31 -2.58
N LEU A 139 -10.52 16.71 -3.04
CA LEU A 139 -11.57 16.20 -2.16
C LEU A 139 -11.01 15.15 -1.19
N HIS A 140 -10.24 14.19 -1.70
CA HIS A 140 -9.62 13.13 -0.92
C HIS A 140 -8.66 13.67 0.14
N THR A 141 -7.88 14.69 -0.19
CA THR A 141 -6.98 15.37 0.76
C THR A 141 -7.78 16.01 1.89
N VAL A 142 -8.85 16.74 1.58
CA VAL A 142 -9.73 17.35 2.60
C VAL A 142 -10.32 16.29 3.52
N MET A 143 -10.77 15.16 2.96
CA MET A 143 -11.33 14.06 3.75
C MET A 143 -10.27 13.40 4.65
N ASN A 144 -9.06 13.16 4.15
CA ASN A 144 -7.96 12.61 4.95
C ASN A 144 -7.54 13.55 6.08
N VAL A 145 -7.48 14.86 5.82
CA VAL A 145 -7.20 15.85 6.86
C VAL A 145 -8.28 15.81 7.94
N ARG A 146 -9.55 15.65 7.57
CA ARG A 146 -10.64 15.49 8.53
C ARG A 146 -10.49 14.23 9.37
N VAL A 147 -10.20 13.08 8.74
CA VAL A 147 -9.91 11.82 9.46
C VAL A 147 -8.75 12.00 10.44
N TYR A 148 -7.64 12.59 10.00
CA TYR A 148 -6.46 12.78 10.84
C TYR A 148 -6.72 13.69 12.04
N ARG A 149 -7.53 14.75 11.86
CA ARG A 149 -7.94 15.64 12.96
C ARG A 149 -8.81 14.92 13.99
N GLN A 150 -9.68 14.01 13.53
CA GLN A 150 -10.59 13.24 14.38
C GLN A 150 -9.93 11.99 15.00
N ALA A 151 -8.78 11.56 14.46
CA ALA A 151 -8.01 10.45 14.99
C ALA A 151 -7.51 10.72 16.41
N ASP A 152 -7.51 9.68 17.24
CA ASP A 152 -6.84 9.72 18.53
C ASP A 152 -5.31 9.73 18.38
N GLU A 153 -4.61 9.91 19.51
CA GLU A 153 -3.16 9.99 19.53
C GLU A 153 -2.49 8.65 19.15
N LEU A 154 -3.13 7.51 19.42
CA LEU A 154 -2.61 6.19 19.08
C LEU A 154 -2.59 5.99 17.57
N LEU A 155 -3.70 6.31 16.90
CA LEU A 155 -3.87 6.24 15.45
C LEU A 155 -2.96 7.26 14.75
N ARG A 156 -2.85 8.49 15.26
CA ARG A 156 -1.90 9.49 14.70
C ARG A 156 -0.47 8.99 14.76
N ARG A 157 -0.04 8.38 15.88
CA ARG A 157 1.30 7.79 16.00
C ARG A 157 1.50 6.61 15.06
N ALA A 158 0.49 5.75 14.90
CA ALA A 158 0.55 4.64 13.95
C ALA A 158 0.73 5.14 12.50
N VAL A 159 -0.02 6.18 12.10
CA VAL A 159 0.08 6.80 10.77
C VAL A 159 1.45 7.43 10.55
N ILE A 160 1.98 8.20 11.52
CA ILE A 160 3.30 8.82 11.41
C ILE A 160 4.39 7.74 11.32
N GLU A 161 4.28 6.68 12.10
CA GLU A 161 5.24 5.57 12.04
C GLU A 161 5.18 4.86 10.68
N ALA A 162 3.98 4.57 10.16
CA ALA A 162 3.82 3.96 8.85
C ALA A 162 4.40 4.84 7.75
N ALA A 163 4.18 6.15 7.81
CA ALA A 163 4.77 7.11 6.89
C ALA A 163 6.30 7.12 6.99
N ALA A 164 6.86 7.14 8.20
CA ALA A 164 8.31 7.15 8.41
C ALA A 164 8.97 5.86 7.88
N VAL A 165 8.42 4.69 8.22
CA VAL A 165 8.93 3.40 7.74
C VAL A 165 8.84 3.33 6.22
N THR A 166 7.71 3.72 5.64
CA THR A 166 7.51 3.74 4.19
C THR A 166 8.50 4.67 3.51
N PHE A 167 8.73 5.86 4.08
CA PHE A 167 9.68 6.82 3.53
C PHE A 167 11.10 6.25 3.49
N PHE A 168 11.61 5.74 4.62
CA PHE A 168 12.99 5.20 4.65
C PHE A 168 13.14 3.93 3.81
N ALA A 169 12.18 3.01 3.87
CA ALA A 169 12.21 1.78 3.07
C ALA A 169 12.09 2.10 1.57
N GLY A 170 11.17 2.99 1.20
CA GLY A 170 10.97 3.44 -0.18
C GLY A 170 12.21 4.14 -0.73
N GLN A 171 12.81 5.04 0.05
CA GLN A 171 14.03 5.75 -0.36
C GLN A 171 15.22 4.79 -0.56
N LEU A 172 15.37 3.78 0.30
CA LEU A 172 16.43 2.79 0.15
C LEU A 172 16.25 1.95 -1.14
N VAL A 173 15.02 1.46 -1.37
CA VAL A 173 14.68 0.68 -2.57
C VAL A 173 14.87 1.52 -3.83
N LEU A 174 14.36 2.76 -3.83
CA LEU A 174 14.47 3.66 -4.97
C LEU A 174 15.92 4.05 -5.27
N PHE A 175 16.72 4.34 -4.24
CA PHE A 175 18.14 4.62 -4.40
C PHE A 175 18.90 3.44 -5.00
N PHE A 176 18.66 2.22 -4.49
CA PHE A 176 19.31 1.03 -5.01
C PHE A 176 18.93 0.76 -6.47
N TRP A 177 17.65 0.93 -6.82
CA TRP A 177 17.19 0.81 -8.20
C TRP A 177 17.79 1.88 -9.11
N ALA A 178 17.79 3.15 -8.70
CA ALA A 178 18.40 4.24 -9.45
C ALA A 178 19.91 4.05 -9.66
N ALA A 179 20.62 3.51 -8.67
CA ALA A 179 22.03 3.14 -8.82
C ALA A 179 22.20 2.00 -9.84
N ALA A 180 21.35 0.98 -9.80
CA ALA A 180 21.36 -0.11 -10.77
C ALA A 180 21.05 0.38 -12.20
N GLU A 181 20.08 1.27 -12.38
CA GLU A 181 19.82 1.92 -13.67
C GLU A 181 21.03 2.69 -14.18
N ARG A 182 21.65 3.51 -13.31
CA ARG A 182 22.81 4.32 -13.67
C ARG A 182 24.04 3.48 -14.06
N LEU A 183 24.16 2.27 -13.51
CA LEU A 183 25.20 1.29 -13.84
C LEU A 183 24.83 0.38 -15.03
N GLY A 184 23.62 0.51 -15.59
CA GLY A 184 23.13 -0.35 -16.68
C GLY A 184 22.72 -1.75 -16.26
N ALA A 185 22.52 -1.98 -14.95
CA ALA A 185 22.13 -3.27 -14.37
C ALA A 185 20.60 -3.45 -14.22
N ALA A 186 19.82 -2.38 -14.36
CA ALA A 186 18.36 -2.41 -14.29
C ALA A 186 17.73 -1.53 -15.40
N PRO A 187 16.51 -1.86 -15.86
CA PRO A 187 15.79 -1.05 -16.84
C PRO A 187 15.22 0.22 -16.20
N ALA A 188 15.03 1.26 -17.02
CA ALA A 188 14.39 2.51 -16.61
C ALA A 188 12.93 2.29 -16.16
N ILE A 189 12.58 2.88 -15.02
CA ILE A 189 11.20 2.93 -14.50
C ILE A 189 10.57 4.30 -14.66
N THR A 190 9.25 4.32 -14.79
CA THR A 190 8.44 5.55 -14.90
C THR A 190 8.02 6.06 -13.52
N ALA A 191 7.52 7.30 -13.47
CA ALA A 191 6.91 7.84 -12.25
C ALA A 191 5.72 7.01 -11.75
N TRP A 192 4.97 6.38 -12.65
CA TRP A 192 3.86 5.50 -12.31
C TRP A 192 4.34 4.19 -11.66
N ASP A 193 5.39 3.58 -12.20
CA ASP A 193 6.03 2.39 -11.62
C ASP A 193 6.47 2.65 -10.17
N ILE A 194 7.12 3.80 -9.93
CA ILE A 194 7.54 4.25 -8.59
C ILE A 194 6.33 4.44 -7.67
N TYR A 195 5.28 5.12 -8.15
CA TYR A 195 4.09 5.39 -7.35
C TYR A 195 3.34 4.11 -6.95
N ALA A 196 3.18 3.16 -7.87
CA ALA A 196 2.54 1.87 -7.59
C ALA A 196 3.28 1.09 -6.49
N VAL A 197 4.62 1.04 -6.56
CA VAL A 197 5.46 0.41 -5.53
C VAL A 197 5.36 1.15 -4.20
N LEU A 198 5.39 2.48 -4.22
CA LEU A 198 5.25 3.29 -3.01
C LEU A 198 3.92 3.01 -2.30
N MET A 199 2.81 2.92 -3.04
CA MET A 199 1.50 2.63 -2.48
C MET A 199 1.39 1.21 -1.92
N ALA A 200 1.98 0.21 -2.60
CA ALA A 200 2.05 -1.15 -2.10
C ALA A 200 2.87 -1.25 -0.80
N LEU A 201 4.02 -0.57 -0.77
CA LEU A 201 4.87 -0.48 0.42
C LEU A 201 4.16 0.23 1.58
N TYR A 202 3.49 1.33 1.29
CA TYR A 202 2.70 2.09 2.27
C TYR A 202 1.59 1.23 2.89
N LEU A 203 0.82 0.51 2.05
CA LEU A 203 -0.22 -0.39 2.53
C LEU A 203 0.37 -1.51 3.40
N GLY A 204 1.46 -2.15 2.94
CA GLY A 204 2.14 -3.21 3.69
C GLY A 204 2.65 -2.72 5.06
N CYS A 205 3.30 -1.55 5.10
CA CYS A 205 3.77 -0.94 6.34
C CYS A 205 2.61 -0.57 7.27
N SER A 206 1.55 0.00 6.72
CA SER A 206 0.35 0.38 7.47
C SER A 206 -0.30 -0.84 8.13
N VAL A 207 -0.50 -1.93 7.37
CA VAL A 207 -1.05 -3.19 7.92
C VAL A 207 -0.13 -3.75 9.00
N TRP A 208 1.17 -3.83 8.74
CA TRP A 208 2.13 -4.37 9.71
C TRP A 208 2.12 -3.59 11.03
N ILE A 209 2.12 -2.25 10.96
CA ILE A 209 2.11 -1.40 12.15
C ILE A 209 0.77 -1.47 12.88
N SER A 210 -0.35 -1.50 12.16
CA SER A 210 -1.68 -1.67 12.76
C SER A 210 -1.78 -2.98 13.53
N VAL A 211 -1.36 -4.11 12.95
CA VAL A 211 -1.34 -5.42 13.62
C VAL A 211 -0.41 -5.39 14.85
N ARG A 212 0.78 -4.81 14.71
CA ARG A 212 1.76 -4.71 15.80
C ARG A 212 1.28 -3.86 16.97
N ARG A 213 0.38 -2.90 16.72
CA ARG A 213 -0.22 -2.01 17.72
C ARG A 213 -1.58 -2.49 18.22
N GLY A 214 -2.10 -3.61 17.70
CA GLY A 214 -3.41 -4.16 18.07
C GLY A 214 -4.60 -3.35 17.53
N LEU A 215 -4.41 -2.61 16.43
CA LEU A 215 -5.44 -1.81 15.77
C LEU A 215 -6.20 -2.59 14.67
N ALA A 216 -5.67 -3.72 14.23
CA ALA A 216 -6.19 -4.56 13.15
C ALA A 216 -6.04 -6.04 13.49
#